data_AF-A0A0A7RZA2-F1
#
_entry.id   AF-A0A0A7RZA2-F1
#
_cell.length_a   1.000
_cell.length_b   1.000
_cell.length_c   1.000
_cell.angle_alpha   90.00
_cell.angle_beta   90.00
_cell.angle_gamma   90.00
#
_symmetry.space_group_name_H-M   'P 1'
#
loop_
_entity.id
_entity.type
_entity.pdbx_description
1 polymer ?
#
loop_
_entity_poly.entity_id
_entity_poly.type
_entity_poly.pdbx_seq_one_letter_code
_entity_poly.pdbx_strand_id
1 'polypeptide(L)' 'MKLIINNLDNYAFLSKANEFNKFDGEGNNISPSLRWQDYPFRSHSV' A
#
# COMPACT_ATOMS: atom_id res chain seq x y z
N MET A 1 10.48 5.41 -12.30
CA MET A 1 9.66 5.44 -11.08
C MET A 1 9.10 4.07 -10.80
N LYS A 2 9.30 3.57 -9.58
CA LYS A 2 8.80 2.28 -9.10
C LYS A 2 8.14 2.46 -7.75
N LEU A 3 7.05 1.75 -7.50
CA LEU A 3 6.45 1.63 -6.17
C LEU A 3 6.89 0.30 -5.56
N ILE A 4 7.39 0.36 -4.33
CA ILE A 4 7.67 -0.80 -3.50
C ILE A 4 6.65 -0.79 -2.38
N ILE A 5 5.96 -1.91 -2.21
CA ILE A 5 5.03 -2.14 -1.12
C ILE A 5 5.66 -3.22 -0.25
N ASN A 6 5.98 -2.89 1.01
CA ASN A 6 6.55 -3.88 1.91
C ASN A 6 5.47 -4.92 2.27
N ASN A 7 5.82 -6.20 2.19
CA ASN A 7 4.96 -7.34 2.57
C ASN A 7 3.68 -7.51 1.73
N LEU A 8 3.64 -6.96 0.51
CA LEU A 8 2.56 -7.19 -0.45
C LEU A 8 3.17 -7.46 -1.83
N ASP A 9 2.86 -8.63 -2.39
CA ASP A 9 3.18 -8.92 -3.77
C ASP A 9 2.14 -8.28 -4.69
N ASN A 10 2.58 -7.75 -5.84
CA ASN A 10 1.75 -7.00 -6.80
C ASN A 10 0.53 -7.77 -7.35
N TYR A 11 0.42 -9.07 -7.07
CA TYR A 11 -0.66 -9.95 -7.52
C TYR A 11 -1.23 -10.82 -6.40
N ALA A 12 -0.92 -10.52 -5.13
CA ALA A 12 -1.49 -11.21 -3.97
C ALA A 12 -2.77 -10.52 -3.49
N PHE A 13 -3.68 -11.31 -2.91
CA PHE A 13 -4.75 -10.75 -2.10
C PHE A 13 -4.16 -9.93 -0.94
N LEU A 14 -4.89 -8.91 -0.50
CA LEU A 14 -4.49 -8.14 0.67
C LEU A 14 -4.39 -9.07 1.89
N SER A 15 -3.40 -8.82 2.73
CA SER A 15 -3.34 -9.50 4.03
C SER A 15 -4.46 -8.98 4.94
N LYS A 16 -4.82 -9.77 5.96
CA LYS A 16 -5.75 -9.34 7.01
C LYS A 16 -5.38 -8.00 7.66
N ALA A 17 -4.09 -7.67 7.70
CA ALA A 17 -3.64 -6.38 8.23
C ALA A 17 -4.19 -5.20 7.42
N ASN A 18 -4.36 -5.37 6.10
CA ASN A 18 -4.70 -4.31 5.17
C ASN A 18 -6.18 -4.33 4.73
N GLU A 19 -6.92 -5.38 5.09
CA GLU A 19 -8.35 -5.48 4.83
C GLU A 19 -9.17 -4.51 5.69
N PHE A 20 -10.31 -4.06 5.17
CA PHE A 20 -11.25 -3.19 5.88
C PHE A 20 -11.91 -3.91 7.07
N ASN A 21 -12.31 -3.15 8.11
CA ASN A 21 -12.72 -3.69 9.41
C ASN A 21 -14.09 -3.23 9.91
N LYS A 22 -14.99 -2.81 9.01
CA LYS A 22 -16.40 -2.49 9.33
C LYS A 22 -17.34 -3.11 8.29
N PHE A 23 -18.66 -2.99 8.52
CA PHE A 23 -19.69 -3.52 7.61
C PHE A 23 -19.45 -5.01 7.28
N ASP A 24 -19.33 -5.83 8.32
CA ASP A 24 -18.98 -7.27 8.25
C ASP A 24 -17.57 -7.59 7.70
N GLY A 25 -16.71 -6.57 7.60
CA GLY A 25 -15.28 -6.73 7.33
C GLY A 25 -14.50 -7.13 8.57
N GLU A 26 -13.69 -8.18 8.46
CA GLU A 26 -12.89 -8.78 9.55
C GLU A 26 -11.38 -8.51 9.37
N GLY A 27 -11.01 -7.37 8.82
CA GLY A 27 -9.62 -6.94 8.66
C GLY A 27 -9.12 -6.06 9.82
N ASN A 28 -7.90 -5.54 9.71
CA ASN A 28 -7.34 -4.59 10.68
C ASN A 28 -7.35 -3.14 10.19
N ASN A 29 -7.61 -2.92 8.90
CA ASN A 29 -7.70 -1.62 8.24
C ASN A 29 -6.44 -0.75 8.42
N ILE A 30 -5.27 -1.39 8.39
CA ILE A 30 -3.96 -0.73 8.50
C ILE A 30 -3.39 -0.56 7.10
N SER A 31 -3.01 0.67 6.72
CA SER A 31 -2.37 0.91 5.43
C SER A 31 -0.97 0.28 5.37
N PRO A 32 -0.58 -0.32 4.23
CA PRO A 32 0.77 -0.85 4.08
C PRO A 32 1.79 0.27 3.92
N SER A 33 3.05 -0.01 4.26
CA SER A 33 4.14 0.93 3.99
C SER A 33 4.45 0.99 2.50
N LEU A 34 4.43 2.22 1.95
CA LEU A 34 4.72 2.50 0.55
C LEU A 34 6.06 3.24 0.43
N ARG A 35 6.87 2.84 -0.55
CA ARG A 35 8.12 3.51 -0.89
C ARG A 35 8.25 3.71 -2.39
N TRP A 36 8.42 4.96 -2.80
CA TRP A 36 8.71 5.31 -4.19
C TRP A 36 10.22 5.30 -4.45
N GLN A 37 10.64 4.74 -5.57
CA GLN A 37 12.01 4.80 -6.08
C GLN A 37 12.03 5.42 -7.48
N ASP A 38 13.17 5.98 -7.88
CA ASP A 38 13.38 6.59 -9.19
C ASP A 38 12.32 7.65 -9.53
N TYR A 39 11.96 8.50 -8.56
CA TYR A 39 11.04 9.61 -8.78
C TYR A 39 11.75 10.76 -9.54
N PRO A 40 11.05 11.50 -10.42
CA PRO A 40 11.67 12.57 -11.18
C PRO A 40 12.21 13.68 -10.27
N PHE A 41 13.41 14.21 -10.56
CA PHE A 41 14.01 15.30 -9.77
C PHE A 41 13.11 16.56 -9.65
N ARG A 42 12.21 16.77 -10.61
CA ARG A 42 11.23 17.87 -10.61
C ARG A 42 9.82 17.46 -10.18
N SER A 43 9.66 16.34 -9.47
CA SER A 43 8.37 16.05 -8.84
C SER A 43 8.07 17.12 -7.79
N HIS A 44 6.96 17.84 -7.94
CA HIS A 44 6.46 18.80 -6.97
C HIS A 44 5.11 18.30 -6.46
N SER A 45 4.91 18.38 -5.15
CA SER A 45 3.58 18.19 -4.55
C SER A 45 2.78 19.47 -4.75
N VAL A 46 1.54 19.34 -5.22
CA VAL A 46 0.55 20.43 -5.24
C VAL A 46 -0.14 20.49 -3.88
#